data_AF-A0A2R2MMA8-F1
#
_entry.id   AF-A0A2R2MMA8-F1
#
_cell.length_a   1.000
_cell.length_b   1.000
_cell.length_c   1.000
_cell.angle_alpha   90.00
_cell.angle_beta   90.00
_cell.angle_gamma   90.00
#
_symmetry.space_group_name_H-M   'P 1'
#
loop_
_entity.id
_entity.type
_entity.pdbx_description
1 polymer ?
#
loop_
_entity_poly.entity_id
_entity_poly.type
_entity_poly.pdbx_seq_one_letter_code
_entity_poly.pdbx_strand_id
1 'polypeptide(L)'
;MNNLTHNTLRGSEMGREFARTGAKVSGDCDGCDGTSHLTQLSKANTTIKNNGHVQNGAAPVRIPAAKGKEEDPIDHAILTEFPASDFVCFQETFDRQSSKRLVEELHKCYSYIIYDVGVHSLHSNFYTYNSGLAIASKYPIMHAEFDYFQDSKMQCRLSSKGVLITKILLGQNSTGQDVVGYLTNTHLQAYPGKDKTHLKQLDCLVQWLEEFRSKKDSFGEVVAFDVVCGDFNFDNMSPGHHYCWEHPLFDKYVDICRVKPGLDKEWVLGTDRRHIPMWDPRIGTPEKFKSALEDPALRQYYVFDADIEVSSLDYAGVMPERDEHGDIILKPTVGGKRRLDYILFRRGSIQNVTRLNFVTQLVLLTDHIPVSMTLRTIKAAK
;
A
#
# COMPACT_ATOMS: atom_id res chain seq x y z
N MET A 1 0.11 -52.61 20.64
CA MET A 1 0.05 -53.78 19.74
C MET A 1 -0.85 -53.44 18.56
N ASN A 2 -0.27 -52.98 17.46
CA ASN A 2 -0.38 -53.56 16.12
C ASN A 2 0.05 -52.52 15.08
N ASN A 3 1.16 -52.88 14.43
CA ASN A 3 1.75 -52.28 13.24
C ASN A 3 0.89 -52.53 12.00
N LEU A 4 1.11 -51.73 10.96
CA LEU A 4 1.33 -52.10 9.53
C LEU A 4 1.16 -50.81 8.69
N THR A 5 2.21 -50.05 8.35
CA THR A 5 3.10 -50.14 7.16
C THR A 5 2.46 -50.20 5.76
N HIS A 6 3.00 -49.31 4.90
CA HIS A 6 3.23 -49.38 3.44
C HIS A 6 2.18 -48.90 2.42
N ASN A 7 2.54 -47.83 1.68
CA ASN A 7 2.75 -47.72 0.21
C ASN A 7 2.38 -46.30 -0.28
N THR A 8 3.34 -45.40 -0.53
CA THR A 8 4.01 -45.18 -1.83
C THR A 8 3.16 -45.57 -3.05
N LEU A 9 2.53 -44.58 -3.68
CA LEU A 9 2.02 -44.66 -5.05
C LEU A 9 2.58 -43.48 -5.85
N ARG A 10 3.48 -43.82 -6.78
CA ARG A 10 3.83 -43.02 -7.95
C ARG A 10 2.91 -43.46 -9.09
N GLY A 11 2.32 -42.51 -9.79
CA GLY A 11 1.60 -42.70 -11.06
C GLY A 11 0.97 -41.35 -11.43
N SER A 12 1.60 -40.56 -12.30
CA SER A 12 1.50 -40.61 -13.76
C SER A 12 0.19 -40.03 -14.29
N GLU A 13 0.33 -39.07 -15.21
CA GLU A 13 -0.68 -38.59 -16.16
C GLU A 13 -1.76 -37.62 -15.66
N MET A 14 -1.41 -36.32 -15.63
CA MET A 14 -2.28 -35.27 -16.16
C MET A 14 -1.41 -34.12 -16.67
N GLY A 15 -0.88 -34.32 -17.86
CA GLY A 15 -0.06 -33.37 -18.58
C GLY A 15 -0.28 -33.58 -20.07
N ARG A 16 -1.39 -33.04 -20.58
CA ARG A 16 -1.62 -32.62 -21.98
C ARG A 16 -3.12 -32.43 -22.22
N GLU A 17 -3.61 -31.22 -21.98
CA GLU A 17 -4.69 -30.60 -22.76
C GLU A 17 -4.94 -29.18 -22.24
N PHE A 18 -4.16 -28.21 -22.71
CA PHE A 18 -4.56 -26.79 -22.85
C PHE A 18 -3.50 -26.08 -23.70
N ALA A 19 -3.31 -26.59 -24.91
CA ALA A 19 -2.53 -25.93 -25.95
C ALA A 19 -2.97 -26.50 -27.30
N ARG A 20 -4.17 -26.12 -27.76
CA ARG A 20 -4.64 -26.21 -29.16
C ARG A 20 -6.07 -25.72 -29.27
N THR A 21 -6.23 -24.42 -29.46
CA THR A 21 -7.23 -23.85 -30.38
C THR A 21 -6.74 -22.46 -30.77
N GLY A 22 -5.85 -22.42 -31.77
CA GLY A 22 -5.66 -21.23 -32.56
C GLY A 22 -6.91 -21.00 -33.41
N ALA A 23 -7.62 -19.92 -33.15
CA ALA A 23 -8.62 -19.38 -34.06
C ALA A 23 -8.09 -18.05 -34.60
N LYS A 24 -7.67 -18.08 -35.86
CA LYS A 24 -7.49 -16.87 -36.68
C LYS A 24 -8.86 -16.21 -36.81
N VAL A 25 -8.94 -14.92 -36.48
CA VAL A 25 -10.01 -14.05 -36.97
C VAL A 25 -9.31 -12.90 -37.70
N SER A 26 -9.31 -13.00 -39.03
CA SER A 26 -9.11 -11.89 -39.95
C SER A 26 -10.39 -11.07 -39.99
N GLY A 27 -10.29 -9.78 -39.71
CA GLY A 27 -11.36 -8.81 -39.90
C GLY A 27 -10.74 -7.44 -40.03
N ASP A 28 -10.66 -6.95 -41.25
CA ASP A 28 -10.28 -5.58 -41.58
C ASP A 28 -11.21 -4.59 -40.87
N CYS A 29 -10.63 -3.61 -40.18
CA CYS A 29 -11.32 -2.37 -39.84
C CYS A 29 -10.37 -1.20 -40.09
N ASP A 30 -10.67 -0.49 -41.18
CA ASP A 30 -10.04 0.77 -41.57
C ASP A 30 -10.31 1.87 -40.53
N GLY A 31 -9.25 2.62 -40.21
CA GLY A 31 -9.30 4.08 -40.04
C GLY A 31 -9.78 4.63 -38.70
N CYS A 32 -8.86 4.83 -37.75
CA CYS A 32 -8.93 5.90 -36.74
C CYS A 32 -7.50 6.40 -36.45
N ASP A 33 -7.13 7.51 -37.09
CA ASP A 33 -5.82 8.15 -37.01
C ASP A 33 -5.68 8.92 -35.68
N GLY A 34 -4.97 8.34 -34.71
CA GLY A 34 -4.78 8.87 -33.35
C GLY A 34 -3.73 10.00 -33.23
N THR A 35 -3.33 10.61 -34.33
CA THR A 35 -2.21 11.57 -34.38
C THR A 35 -2.65 13.03 -34.32
N SER A 36 -3.94 13.34 -34.44
CA SER A 36 -4.46 14.72 -34.51
C SER A 36 -4.78 15.37 -33.15
N HIS A 37 -5.00 14.59 -32.08
CA HIS A 37 -5.35 15.12 -30.76
C HIS A 37 -4.14 15.55 -29.90
N LEU A 38 -2.94 15.12 -30.26
CA LEU A 38 -1.72 15.36 -29.47
C LEU A 38 -1.09 16.75 -29.71
N THR A 39 -1.50 17.46 -30.76
CA THR A 39 -0.99 18.80 -31.08
C THR A 39 -1.73 19.94 -30.36
N GLN A 40 -2.86 19.66 -29.71
CA GLN A 40 -3.65 20.70 -29.01
C GLN A 40 -3.19 20.92 -27.56
N LEU A 41 -2.75 19.87 -26.85
CA LEU A 41 -2.25 19.98 -25.46
C LEU A 41 -0.91 20.72 -25.35
N SER A 42 -0.07 20.74 -26.40
CA SER A 42 1.20 21.47 -26.39
C SER A 42 1.06 22.96 -26.72
N LYS A 43 -0.06 23.40 -27.30
CA LYS A 43 -0.29 24.79 -27.72
C LYS A 43 -0.93 25.68 -26.65
N ALA A 44 -1.51 25.10 -25.60
CA ALA A 44 -2.17 25.84 -24.53
C ALA A 44 -1.20 26.57 -23.56
N ASN A 45 0.09 26.23 -23.56
CA ASN A 45 1.08 26.79 -22.62
C ASN A 45 1.80 28.08 -23.07
N THR A 46 1.29 28.77 -24.09
CA THR A 46 1.88 30.04 -24.52
C THR A 46 0.79 31.02 -24.92
N THR A 47 0.20 31.74 -23.96
CA THR A 47 -0.25 33.14 -24.07
C THR A 47 -0.81 33.60 -22.72
N ILE A 48 0.02 34.24 -21.88
CA ILE A 48 -0.47 35.19 -20.88
C ILE A 48 -0.12 36.58 -21.41
N LYS A 49 -1.13 37.32 -21.87
CA LYS A 49 -1.01 38.76 -22.12
C LYS A 49 -1.81 39.51 -21.06
N ASN A 50 -1.07 40.26 -20.24
CA ASN A 50 -1.58 41.35 -19.43
C ASN A 50 -2.37 42.32 -20.32
N ASN A 51 -3.59 42.65 -19.91
CA ASN A 51 -4.16 43.97 -20.14
C ASN A 51 -5.19 44.27 -19.04
N GLY A 52 -4.91 45.32 -18.27
CA GLY A 52 -5.82 45.86 -17.29
C GLY A 52 -6.93 46.68 -17.95
N HIS A 53 -8.12 46.58 -17.39
CA HIS A 53 -8.96 47.76 -17.19
C HIS A 53 -9.92 47.51 -16.01
N VAL A 54 -9.80 48.38 -15.02
CA VAL A 54 -10.64 48.46 -13.82
C VAL A 54 -11.97 49.13 -14.18
N GLN A 55 -13.10 48.53 -13.79
CA GLN A 55 -14.31 49.27 -13.39
C GLN A 55 -15.01 48.59 -12.20
N ASN A 56 -15.45 49.46 -11.28
CA ASN A 56 -15.87 49.22 -9.90
C ASN A 56 -17.19 48.46 -9.73
N GLY A 57 -17.36 47.79 -8.57
CA GLY A 57 -18.70 47.71 -7.96
C GLY A 57 -19.07 46.47 -7.14
N ALA A 58 -18.33 46.11 -6.08
CA ALA A 58 -18.91 45.37 -4.94
C ALA A 58 -17.95 45.43 -3.73
N ALA A 59 -18.46 45.76 -2.54
CA ALA A 59 -17.68 45.78 -1.31
C ALA A 59 -17.20 44.36 -0.96
N PRO A 60 -15.92 44.15 -0.59
CA PRO A 60 -15.42 42.83 -0.25
C PRO A 60 -16.01 42.41 1.09
N VAL A 61 -16.78 41.32 1.07
CA VAL A 61 -17.15 40.58 2.27
C VAL A 61 -15.86 40.10 2.92
N ARG A 62 -15.48 40.71 4.06
CA ARG A 62 -14.36 40.27 4.89
C ARG A 62 -14.69 38.88 5.45
N ILE A 63 -14.22 37.84 4.78
CA ILE A 63 -14.09 36.51 5.38
C ILE A 63 -13.09 36.67 6.53
N PRO A 64 -13.45 36.29 7.78
CA PRO A 64 -12.51 36.32 8.89
C PRO A 64 -11.26 35.52 8.51
N ALA A 65 -10.09 36.14 8.65
CA ALA A 65 -8.82 35.45 8.45
C ALA A 65 -8.85 34.15 9.27
N ALA A 66 -8.71 33.02 8.56
CA ALA A 66 -8.56 31.73 9.20
C ALA A 66 -7.43 31.84 10.22
N LYS A 67 -7.73 31.45 11.47
CA LYS A 67 -6.73 31.28 12.53
C LYS A 67 -5.55 30.49 11.93
N GLY A 68 -4.33 30.94 12.24
CA GLY A 68 -3.10 30.41 11.65
C GLY A 68 -3.08 28.90 11.58
N LYS A 69 -2.66 28.35 10.43
CA LYS A 69 -2.39 26.92 10.28
C LYS A 69 -1.38 26.55 11.36
N GLU A 70 -1.84 25.78 12.35
CA GLU A 70 -0.96 25.05 13.24
C GLU A 70 -0.10 24.17 12.33
N GLU A 71 1.21 24.41 12.29
CA GLU A 71 2.11 23.63 11.44
C GLU A 71 2.00 22.15 11.85
N ASP A 72 1.74 21.27 10.88
CA ASP A 72 1.71 19.83 11.16
C ASP A 72 3.12 19.43 11.64
N PRO A 73 3.25 18.84 12.85
CA PRO A 73 4.56 18.52 13.41
C PRO A 73 5.31 17.43 12.61
N ILE A 74 4.64 16.78 11.65
CA ILE A 74 5.21 15.71 10.83
C ILE A 74 5.68 16.25 9.49
N ASP A 75 6.99 16.09 9.23
CA ASP A 75 7.57 16.34 7.91
C ASP A 75 7.04 15.33 6.89
N HIS A 76 6.69 15.78 5.70
CA HIS A 76 6.15 14.91 4.66
C HIS A 76 6.54 15.36 3.26
N ALA A 77 6.80 14.39 2.38
CA ALA A 77 7.24 14.68 1.02
C ALA A 77 6.84 13.59 0.03
N ILE A 78 6.85 13.97 -1.25
CA ILE A 78 6.92 13.02 -2.36
C ILE A 78 8.39 12.91 -2.77
N LEU A 79 8.94 11.71 -2.65
CA LEU A 79 10.33 11.41 -2.98
C LEU A 79 10.42 10.70 -4.34
N THR A 80 11.48 10.96 -5.07
CA THR A 80 11.82 10.27 -6.32
C THR A 80 12.75 9.08 -6.09
N GLU A 81 13.35 9.00 -4.92
CA GLU A 81 14.22 7.92 -4.47
C GLU A 81 13.79 7.43 -3.08
N PHE A 82 13.97 6.14 -2.82
CA PHE A 82 13.77 5.58 -1.49
C PHE A 82 14.74 6.22 -0.49
N PRO A 83 14.27 6.60 0.71
CA PRO A 83 15.17 6.98 1.77
C PRO A 83 16.03 5.77 2.20
N ALA A 84 17.11 6.04 2.95
CA ALA A 84 17.85 4.97 3.59
C ALA A 84 16.96 4.26 4.63
N SER A 85 16.38 3.12 4.26
CA SER A 85 15.45 2.37 5.10
C SER A 85 16.15 1.25 5.85
N ASP A 86 15.82 1.08 7.13
CA ASP A 86 16.34 -0.01 7.97
C ASP A 86 15.52 -1.30 7.84
N PHE A 87 14.25 -1.15 7.48
CA PHE A 87 13.30 -2.23 7.25
C PHE A 87 12.54 -1.97 5.95
N VAL A 88 12.18 -3.03 5.23
CA VAL A 88 11.30 -2.98 4.06
C VAL A 88 10.31 -4.12 4.11
N CYS A 89 9.03 -3.81 3.94
CA CYS A 89 7.94 -4.78 3.93
C CYS A 89 7.34 -4.83 2.52
N PHE A 90 7.31 -6.01 1.91
CA PHE A 90 6.74 -6.21 0.59
C PHE A 90 5.45 -7.02 0.68
N GLN A 91 4.52 -6.72 -0.22
CA GLN A 91 3.33 -7.51 -0.50
C GLN A 91 3.41 -8.00 -1.96
N GLU A 92 2.57 -8.97 -2.32
CA GLU A 92 2.48 -9.53 -3.68
C GLU A 92 3.77 -10.12 -4.27
N THR A 93 4.70 -10.56 -3.43
CA THR A 93 5.91 -11.28 -3.88
C THR A 93 5.60 -12.77 -4.17
N PHE A 94 4.59 -13.03 -5.00
CA PHE A 94 4.05 -14.37 -5.25
C PHE A 94 4.92 -15.21 -6.17
N ASP A 95 5.48 -14.61 -7.23
CA ASP A 95 6.29 -15.35 -8.20
C ASP A 95 7.64 -15.74 -7.59
N ARG A 96 7.86 -17.04 -7.41
CA ARG A 96 9.03 -17.57 -6.69
C ARG A 96 10.37 -17.17 -7.33
N GLN A 97 10.42 -17.07 -8.66
CA GLN A 97 11.67 -16.71 -9.36
C GLN A 97 11.99 -15.23 -9.19
N SER A 98 10.98 -14.37 -9.35
CA SER A 98 11.09 -12.92 -9.16
C SER A 98 11.40 -12.59 -7.71
N SER A 99 10.72 -13.24 -6.75
CA SER A 99 11.00 -13.09 -5.32
C SER A 99 12.42 -13.52 -4.96
N LYS A 100 12.92 -14.62 -5.55
CA LYS A 100 14.32 -15.02 -5.34
C LYS A 100 15.30 -13.95 -5.84
N ARG A 101 15.09 -13.41 -7.06
CA ARG A 101 15.92 -12.33 -7.60
C ARG A 101 15.85 -11.06 -6.76
N LEU A 102 14.65 -10.70 -6.30
CA LEU A 102 14.44 -9.56 -5.40
C LEU A 102 15.24 -9.74 -4.10
N VAL A 103 15.18 -10.92 -3.49
CA VAL A 103 15.94 -11.24 -2.27
C VAL A 103 17.45 -11.20 -2.50
N GLU A 104 17.93 -11.72 -3.63
CA GLU A 104 19.36 -11.67 -4.01
C GLU A 104 19.87 -10.23 -4.11
N GLU A 105 19.08 -9.31 -4.69
CA GLU A 105 19.41 -7.89 -4.75
C GLU A 105 19.32 -7.21 -3.38
N LEU A 106 18.27 -7.50 -2.60
CA LEU A 106 18.09 -6.94 -1.26
C LEU A 106 19.19 -7.39 -0.27
N HIS A 107 19.70 -8.61 -0.39
CA HIS A 107 20.78 -9.14 0.46
C HIS A 107 22.07 -8.31 0.39
N LYS A 108 22.25 -7.48 -0.64
CA LYS A 108 23.37 -6.53 -0.73
C LYS A 108 23.27 -5.42 0.33
N CYS A 109 22.07 -5.13 0.83
CA CYS A 109 21.79 -4.04 1.77
C CYS A 109 21.16 -4.52 3.09
N TYR A 110 20.50 -5.68 3.10
CA TYR A 110 19.74 -6.22 4.23
C TYR A 110 20.22 -7.64 4.58
N SER A 111 20.77 -7.81 5.77
CA SER A 111 21.33 -9.09 6.21
C SER A 111 20.29 -10.13 6.63
N TYR A 112 19.07 -9.70 6.98
CA TYR A 112 18.02 -10.57 7.50
C TYR A 112 16.76 -10.40 6.66
N ILE A 113 16.41 -11.42 5.88
CA ILE A 113 15.22 -11.36 5.01
C ILE A 113 14.37 -12.61 5.25
N ILE A 114 13.08 -12.38 5.51
CA ILE A 114 12.04 -13.41 5.58
C ILE A 114 11.16 -13.23 4.35
N TYR A 115 11.02 -14.27 3.55
CA TYR A 115 10.20 -14.31 2.34
C TYR A 115 9.69 -15.74 2.12
N ASP A 116 8.82 -15.93 1.12
CA ASP A 116 8.20 -17.23 0.82
C ASP A 116 7.42 -17.82 2.02
N VAL A 117 6.84 -16.93 2.84
CA VAL A 117 5.97 -17.33 3.96
C VAL A 117 4.58 -17.64 3.44
N GLY A 118 3.89 -18.57 4.08
CA GLY A 118 2.59 -19.04 3.63
C GLY A 118 2.34 -20.49 4.01
N VAL A 119 1.08 -20.91 3.91
CA VAL A 119 0.70 -22.33 4.05
C VAL A 119 0.29 -22.83 2.68
N HIS A 120 0.99 -23.86 2.18
CA HIS A 120 0.61 -24.57 0.96
C HIS A 120 -0.29 -25.76 1.30
N SER A 121 -1.60 -25.56 1.18
CA SER A 121 -2.59 -26.62 1.42
C SER A 121 -3.81 -26.44 0.54
N LEU A 122 -4.60 -27.52 0.37
CA LEU A 122 -5.85 -27.45 -0.38
C LEU A 122 -6.83 -26.43 0.22
N HIS A 123 -6.83 -26.32 1.55
CA HIS A 123 -7.75 -25.46 2.29
C HIS A 123 -7.31 -23.99 2.36
N SER A 124 -6.00 -23.71 2.30
CA SER A 124 -5.46 -22.35 2.45
C SER A 124 -5.27 -21.62 1.12
N ASN A 125 -4.79 -22.30 0.07
CA ASN A 125 -4.43 -21.64 -1.20
C ASN A 125 -4.52 -22.57 -2.41
N PHE A 126 -5.19 -23.73 -2.30
CA PHE A 126 -5.21 -24.75 -3.35
C PHE A 126 -3.81 -25.17 -3.85
N TYR A 127 -2.79 -25.07 -3.00
CA TYR A 127 -1.38 -25.27 -3.37
C TYR A 127 -0.85 -24.31 -4.46
N THR A 128 -1.48 -23.16 -4.66
CA THR A 128 -1.08 -22.18 -5.67
C THR A 128 -0.10 -21.13 -5.10
N TYR A 129 -0.56 -19.93 -4.77
CA TYR A 129 0.33 -18.84 -4.33
C TYR A 129 0.58 -18.84 -2.82
N ASN A 130 1.81 -18.49 -2.42
CA ASN A 130 2.16 -18.25 -1.02
C ASN A 130 1.44 -16.98 -0.49
N SER A 131 1.91 -16.38 0.61
CA SER A 131 1.27 -15.16 1.15
C SER A 131 1.60 -13.90 0.35
N GLY A 132 2.68 -13.90 -0.44
CA GLY A 132 3.25 -12.72 -1.07
C GLY A 132 3.91 -11.74 -0.09
N LEU A 133 4.04 -12.10 1.20
CA LEU A 133 4.66 -11.23 2.20
C LEU A 133 6.17 -11.48 2.29
N ALA A 134 6.92 -10.39 2.42
CA ALA A 134 8.33 -10.44 2.80
C ALA A 134 8.71 -9.27 3.73
N ILE A 135 9.69 -9.49 4.59
CA ILE A 135 10.32 -8.46 5.44
C ILE A 135 11.82 -8.56 5.25
N ALA A 136 12.45 -7.44 4.90
CA ALA A 136 13.90 -7.26 4.88
C ALA A 136 14.34 -6.32 6.00
N SER A 137 15.40 -6.69 6.72
CA SER A 137 15.88 -6.00 7.92
C SER A 137 17.41 -5.92 7.91
N LYS A 138 17.95 -4.77 8.33
CA LYS A 138 19.38 -4.62 8.65
C LYS A 138 19.74 -5.23 10.00
N TYR A 139 18.75 -5.44 10.86
CA TYR A 139 18.88 -5.89 12.23
C TYR A 139 18.44 -7.36 12.41
N PRO A 140 19.05 -8.12 13.33
CA PRO A 140 18.70 -9.52 13.56
C PRO A 140 17.22 -9.71 13.91
N ILE A 141 16.57 -10.66 13.23
CA ILE A 141 15.20 -11.07 13.54
C ILE A 141 15.26 -12.19 14.58
N MET A 142 14.76 -11.93 15.79
CA MET A 142 14.77 -12.86 16.92
C MET A 142 13.64 -13.90 16.79
N HIS A 143 12.46 -13.42 16.40
CA HIS A 143 11.27 -14.25 16.23
C HIS A 143 10.47 -13.80 15.01
N ALA A 144 9.84 -14.75 14.34
CA ALA A 144 8.92 -14.50 13.25
C ALA A 144 7.80 -15.54 13.28
N GLU A 145 6.56 -15.08 13.19
CA GLU A 145 5.37 -15.94 13.08
C GLU A 145 4.50 -15.43 11.93
N PHE A 146 3.92 -16.36 11.18
CA PHE A 146 3.01 -16.07 10.09
C PHE A 146 1.70 -16.82 10.31
N ASP A 147 0.61 -16.08 10.25
CA ASP A 147 -0.75 -16.61 10.30
C ASP A 147 -1.55 -16.12 9.09
N TYR A 148 -2.37 -16.99 8.50
CA TYR A 148 -3.17 -16.67 7.31
C TYR A 148 -4.64 -16.52 7.65
N PHE A 149 -5.32 -15.62 6.94
CA PHE A 149 -6.74 -15.37 7.12
C PHE A 149 -7.59 -16.54 6.62
N GLN A 150 -8.47 -17.06 7.48
CA GLN A 150 -9.41 -18.12 7.11
C GLN A 150 -10.58 -17.60 6.27
N ASP A 151 -10.95 -16.33 6.44
CA ASP A 151 -11.96 -15.67 5.61
C ASP A 151 -11.27 -14.98 4.42
N SER A 152 -11.40 -15.59 3.25
CA SER A 152 -10.92 -15.06 1.98
C SER A 152 -11.94 -15.32 0.87
N LYS A 153 -12.00 -14.40 -0.11
CA LYS A 153 -12.97 -14.40 -1.20
C LYS A 153 -12.29 -14.36 -2.56
N MET A 154 -12.99 -14.89 -3.55
CA MET A 154 -12.63 -14.80 -4.97
C MET A 154 -11.16 -15.20 -5.22
N GLN A 155 -10.39 -14.38 -5.94
CA GLN A 155 -8.98 -14.64 -6.26
C GLN A 155 -8.09 -14.73 -5.03
N CYS A 156 -8.45 -14.07 -3.91
CA CYS A 156 -7.65 -14.15 -2.69
C CYS A 156 -7.67 -15.56 -2.06
N ARG A 157 -8.59 -16.45 -2.46
CA ARG A 157 -8.56 -17.88 -2.05
C ARG A 157 -7.39 -18.66 -2.68
N LEU A 158 -6.74 -18.11 -3.70
CA LEU A 158 -5.55 -18.69 -4.34
C LEU A 158 -4.26 -18.26 -3.63
N SER A 159 -4.33 -17.34 -2.67
CA SER A 159 -3.17 -16.85 -1.93
C SER A 159 -3.42 -17.00 -0.44
N SER A 160 -2.37 -17.32 0.33
CA SER A 160 -2.49 -17.34 1.79
C SER A 160 -2.29 -15.93 2.36
N LYS A 161 -3.17 -14.99 2.02
CA LYS A 161 -3.14 -13.63 2.60
C LYS A 161 -3.22 -13.70 4.13
N GLY A 162 -2.45 -12.85 4.82
CA GLY A 162 -2.24 -13.02 6.26
C GLY A 162 -1.40 -11.93 6.90
N VAL A 163 -0.79 -12.29 8.02
CA VAL A 163 0.00 -11.41 8.89
C VAL A 163 1.34 -12.08 9.18
N LEU A 164 2.44 -11.40 8.85
CA LEU A 164 3.80 -11.78 9.21
C LEU A 164 4.27 -10.84 10.33
N ILE A 165 4.42 -11.36 11.55
CA ILE A 165 4.83 -10.62 12.73
C ILE A 165 6.28 -10.96 13.07
N THR A 166 7.12 -9.96 13.29
CA THR A 166 8.52 -10.13 13.65
C THR A 166 8.90 -9.36 14.91
N LYS A 167 9.80 -9.95 15.70
CA LYS A 167 10.52 -9.29 16.78
C LYS A 167 11.99 -9.15 16.39
N ILE A 168 12.53 -7.94 16.48
CA ILE A 168 13.83 -7.55 15.94
C ILE A 168 14.70 -7.00 17.07
N LEU A 169 15.97 -7.42 17.12
CA LEU A 169 16.97 -6.90 18.06
C LEU A 169 17.68 -5.69 17.47
N LEU A 170 17.56 -4.52 18.10
CA LEU A 170 18.19 -3.28 17.64
C LEU A 170 19.58 -3.04 18.26
N GLY A 171 19.88 -3.76 19.35
CA GLY A 171 21.12 -3.65 20.11
C GLY A 171 20.84 -3.64 21.61
N GLN A 172 21.76 -3.09 22.40
CA GLN A 172 21.60 -2.96 23.85
C GLN A 172 21.63 -1.48 24.26
N ASN A 173 20.92 -1.09 25.31
CA ASN A 173 21.02 0.27 25.85
C ASN A 173 22.23 0.41 26.79
N SER A 174 22.43 1.60 27.37
CA SER A 174 23.54 1.88 28.29
C SER A 174 23.50 1.08 29.60
N THR A 175 22.37 0.46 29.94
CA THR A 175 22.23 -0.41 31.13
C THR A 175 22.37 -1.89 30.79
N GLY A 176 22.70 -2.24 29.53
CA GLY A 176 22.87 -3.62 29.07
C GLY A 176 21.55 -4.34 28.76
N GLN A 177 20.43 -3.62 28.67
CA GLN A 177 19.13 -4.19 28.32
C GLN A 177 18.96 -4.24 26.81
N ASP A 178 18.43 -5.35 26.30
CA ASP A 178 18.11 -5.48 24.89
C ASP A 178 17.03 -4.47 24.48
N VAL A 179 17.30 -3.76 23.40
CA VAL A 179 16.36 -2.84 22.75
C VAL A 179 15.77 -3.57 21.56
N VAL A 180 14.45 -3.74 21.56
CA VAL A 180 13.73 -4.55 20.56
C VAL A 180 12.70 -3.72 19.81
N GLY A 181 12.35 -4.16 18.61
CA GLY A 181 11.26 -3.60 17.82
C GLY A 181 10.33 -4.68 17.32
N TYR A 182 9.03 -4.38 17.25
CA TYR A 182 8.02 -5.23 16.63
C TYR A 182 7.65 -4.66 15.26
N LEU A 183 7.74 -5.49 14.22
CA LEU A 183 7.38 -5.12 12.86
C LEU A 183 6.45 -6.18 12.27
N THR A 184 5.26 -5.74 11.90
CA THR A 184 4.23 -6.56 11.28
C THR A 184 3.98 -6.12 9.86
N ASN A 185 4.00 -7.08 8.93
CA ASN A 185 3.60 -6.90 7.55
C ASN A 185 2.31 -7.69 7.29
N THR A 186 1.32 -7.08 6.64
CA THR A 186 0.06 -7.76 6.30
C THR A 186 -0.41 -7.40 4.90
N HIS A 187 -1.27 -8.26 4.35
CA HIS A 187 -1.97 -8.02 3.11
C HIS A 187 -3.40 -8.54 3.25
N LEU A 188 -4.38 -7.64 3.28
CA LEU A 188 -5.79 -7.96 3.50
C LEU A 188 -6.52 -8.35 2.21
N GLN A 189 -7.77 -8.81 2.32
CA GLN A 189 -8.62 -9.17 1.18
C GLN A 189 -8.70 -8.03 0.17
N ALA A 190 -8.40 -8.31 -1.09
CA ALA A 190 -8.69 -7.37 -2.17
C ALA A 190 -10.12 -7.58 -2.67
N TYR A 191 -10.82 -6.50 -3.02
CA TYR A 191 -12.15 -6.55 -3.65
C TYR A 191 -13.19 -7.41 -2.89
N PRO A 192 -13.49 -7.13 -1.61
CA PRO A 192 -14.48 -7.92 -0.84
C PRO A 192 -15.93 -7.78 -1.36
N GLY A 193 -16.21 -6.88 -2.30
CA GLY A 193 -17.55 -6.59 -2.77
C GLY A 193 -18.41 -6.01 -1.65
N LYS A 194 -19.56 -6.63 -1.40
CA LYS A 194 -20.48 -6.25 -0.30
C LYS A 194 -20.18 -6.98 1.00
N ASP A 195 -19.31 -7.97 0.98
CA ASP A 195 -18.93 -8.70 2.19
C ASP A 195 -18.03 -7.83 3.06
N LYS A 196 -18.14 -7.97 4.39
CA LYS A 196 -17.28 -7.28 5.35
C LYS A 196 -16.08 -8.15 5.77
N THR A 197 -15.44 -8.84 4.81
CA THR A 197 -14.32 -9.75 5.10
C THR A 197 -13.17 -9.03 5.82
N HIS A 198 -12.92 -7.75 5.50
CA HIS A 198 -11.90 -6.95 6.19
C HIS A 198 -12.10 -6.89 7.70
N LEU A 199 -13.33 -6.81 8.22
CA LEU A 199 -13.56 -6.76 9.69
C LEU A 199 -12.99 -7.98 10.39
N LYS A 200 -13.32 -9.17 9.88
CA LYS A 200 -12.83 -10.43 10.45
C LYS A 200 -11.31 -10.54 10.37
N GLN A 201 -10.72 -10.04 9.28
CA GLN A 201 -9.27 -10.03 9.12
C GLN A 201 -8.60 -9.04 10.06
N LEU A 202 -9.19 -7.87 10.28
CA LEU A 202 -8.72 -6.87 11.25
C LEU A 202 -8.86 -7.38 12.70
N ASP A 203 -9.94 -8.10 13.02
CA ASP A 203 -10.11 -8.78 14.32
C ASP A 203 -8.99 -9.80 14.54
N CYS A 204 -8.73 -10.67 13.55
CA CYS A 204 -7.63 -11.63 13.58
C CYS A 204 -6.27 -10.93 13.74
N LEU A 205 -6.02 -9.85 13.00
CA LEU A 205 -4.79 -9.07 13.11
C LEU A 205 -4.58 -8.56 14.54
N VAL A 206 -5.59 -7.93 15.15
CA VAL A 206 -5.49 -7.42 16.52
C VAL A 206 -5.23 -8.58 17.50
N GLN A 207 -5.95 -9.69 17.36
CA GLN A 207 -5.77 -10.87 18.21
C GLN A 207 -4.33 -11.41 18.11
N TRP A 208 -3.84 -11.66 16.90
CA TRP A 208 -2.51 -12.24 16.68
C TRP A 208 -1.38 -11.32 17.12
N LEU A 209 -1.52 -10.00 16.98
CA LEU A 209 -0.56 -9.03 17.51
C LEU A 209 -0.43 -9.15 19.04
N GLU A 210 -1.54 -9.22 19.78
CA GLU A 210 -1.49 -9.33 21.25
C GLU A 210 -1.02 -10.71 21.70
N GLU A 211 -1.43 -11.78 20.99
CA GLU A 211 -0.93 -13.13 21.25
C GLU A 211 0.59 -13.22 21.06
N PHE A 212 1.11 -12.71 19.94
CA PHE A 212 2.54 -12.73 19.65
C PHE A 212 3.32 -12.00 20.75
N ARG A 213 2.85 -10.80 21.14
CA ARG A 213 3.49 -10.06 22.23
C ARG A 213 3.44 -10.79 23.56
N SER A 214 2.29 -11.35 23.93
CA SER A 214 2.19 -12.11 25.19
C SER A 214 3.13 -13.32 25.23
N LYS A 215 3.43 -13.92 24.07
CA LYS A 215 4.32 -15.09 23.94
C LYS A 215 5.80 -14.70 23.88
N LYS A 216 6.14 -13.52 23.32
CA LYS A 216 7.52 -13.16 22.95
C LYS A 216 8.10 -11.97 23.71
N ASP A 217 7.30 -11.20 24.46
CA ASP A 217 7.82 -10.18 25.36
C ASP A 217 8.70 -10.84 26.43
N SER A 218 9.95 -10.38 26.57
CA SER A 218 10.84 -10.86 27.64
C SER A 218 11.03 -9.79 28.70
N PHE A 219 11.16 -10.23 29.96
CA PHE A 219 11.36 -9.32 31.08
C PHE A 219 12.70 -8.59 30.94
N GLY A 220 12.66 -7.26 31.10
CA GLY A 220 13.86 -6.42 31.06
C GLY A 220 14.23 -5.87 29.69
N GLU A 221 13.49 -6.20 28.62
CA GLU A 221 13.67 -5.59 27.30
C GLU A 221 13.02 -4.20 27.21
N VAL A 222 13.56 -3.35 26.34
CA VAL A 222 13.00 -2.04 26.01
C VAL A 222 12.44 -2.07 24.59
N VAL A 223 11.13 -1.88 24.46
CA VAL A 223 10.47 -1.82 23.14
C VAL A 223 10.65 -0.41 22.56
N ALA A 224 11.51 -0.29 21.55
CA ALA A 224 11.76 0.94 20.83
C ALA A 224 10.62 1.33 19.88
N PHE A 225 10.08 0.34 19.17
CA PHE A 225 8.97 0.51 18.24
C PHE A 225 8.04 -0.71 18.19
N ASP A 226 6.79 -0.46 17.83
CA ASP A 226 5.79 -1.47 17.50
C ASP A 226 4.96 -0.92 16.32
N VAL A 227 5.16 -1.52 15.15
CA VAL A 227 4.69 -1.04 13.84
C VAL A 227 3.91 -2.12 13.11
N VAL A 228 2.77 -1.75 12.55
CA VAL A 228 1.95 -2.60 11.67
C VAL A 228 1.82 -1.90 10.34
N CYS A 229 2.25 -2.54 9.26
CA CYS A 229 2.19 -1.96 7.92
C CYS A 229 1.75 -2.96 6.86
N GLY A 230 1.41 -2.45 5.69
CA GLY A 230 1.13 -3.22 4.49
C GLY A 230 -0.08 -2.71 3.72
N ASP A 231 -0.56 -3.54 2.79
CA ASP A 231 -1.73 -3.24 1.98
C ASP A 231 -3.01 -3.75 2.67
N PHE A 232 -3.82 -2.80 3.12
CA PHE A 232 -5.05 -3.07 3.84
C PHE A 232 -6.24 -3.23 2.90
N ASN A 233 -6.08 -2.90 1.61
CA ASN A 233 -7.11 -2.99 0.57
C ASN A 233 -8.42 -2.21 0.87
N PHE A 234 -8.38 -1.30 1.84
CA PHE A 234 -9.40 -0.29 2.09
C PHE A 234 -8.74 1.05 2.37
N ASP A 235 -9.46 2.14 2.19
CA ASP A 235 -8.98 3.49 2.47
C ASP A 235 -9.78 4.15 3.60
N ASN A 236 -9.29 5.30 4.11
CA ASN A 236 -9.89 6.03 5.23
C ASN A 236 -10.90 7.13 4.79
N MET A 237 -11.45 7.07 3.57
CA MET A 237 -12.33 8.12 3.03
C MET A 237 -13.58 7.59 2.27
N SER A 238 -13.48 6.43 1.62
CA SER A 238 -14.53 5.82 0.80
C SER A 238 -15.72 5.32 1.62
N PRO A 239 -16.96 5.61 1.22
CA PRO A 239 -18.17 5.16 1.94
C PRO A 239 -18.27 3.63 2.11
N GLY A 240 -17.82 2.87 1.11
CA GLY A 240 -17.80 1.41 1.14
C GLY A 240 -16.86 0.81 2.19
N HIS A 241 -15.97 1.62 2.77
CA HIS A 241 -14.98 1.21 3.77
C HIS A 241 -15.26 1.75 5.17
N HIS A 242 -16.45 2.34 5.41
CA HIS A 242 -16.75 2.98 6.70
C HIS A 242 -16.71 2.04 7.92
N TYR A 243 -16.82 0.73 7.73
CA TYR A 243 -16.70 -0.20 8.85
C TYR A 243 -15.22 -0.49 9.18
N CYS A 244 -14.32 -0.33 8.22
CA CYS A 244 -12.88 -0.54 8.42
C CYS A 244 -12.25 0.64 9.16
N TRP A 245 -12.57 1.88 8.77
CA TRP A 245 -11.97 3.05 9.40
C TRP A 245 -12.37 3.24 10.88
N GLU A 246 -13.45 2.60 11.33
CA GLU A 246 -14.01 2.67 12.69
C GLU A 246 -13.52 1.49 13.54
N HIS A 247 -12.71 0.62 12.97
CA HIS A 247 -12.25 -0.58 13.62
C HIS A 247 -11.37 -0.26 14.86
N PRO A 248 -11.52 -0.99 15.98
CA PRO A 248 -10.75 -0.78 17.21
C PRO A 248 -9.22 -0.92 17.08
N LEU A 249 -8.73 -1.43 15.94
CA LEU A 249 -7.30 -1.39 15.60
C LEU A 249 -6.75 0.03 15.75
N PHE A 250 -7.50 1.04 15.32
CA PHE A 250 -7.07 2.45 15.34
C PHE A 250 -7.08 3.08 16.73
N ASP A 251 -7.67 2.42 17.73
CA ASP A 251 -7.54 2.81 19.13
C ASP A 251 -6.17 2.42 19.68
N LYS A 252 -5.67 1.25 19.25
CA LYS A 252 -4.38 0.67 19.67
C LYS A 252 -3.21 1.18 18.83
N TYR A 253 -3.40 1.36 17.53
CA TYR A 253 -2.39 1.78 16.58
C TYR A 253 -2.80 3.08 15.89
N VAL A 254 -1.89 4.05 15.90
CA VAL A 254 -2.12 5.38 15.35
C VAL A 254 -1.69 5.41 13.89
N ASP A 255 -2.54 6.00 13.06
CA ASP A 255 -2.22 6.40 11.69
C ASP A 255 -1.95 7.92 11.66
N ILE A 256 -0.73 8.34 11.30
CA ILE A 256 -0.39 9.77 11.24
C ILE A 256 -1.03 10.52 10.06
N CYS A 257 -1.45 9.80 9.02
CA CYS A 257 -2.12 10.37 7.85
C CYS A 257 -3.57 10.72 8.17
N ARG A 258 -4.13 10.14 9.23
CA ARG A 258 -5.52 10.26 9.62
C ARG A 258 -5.76 11.43 10.58
N VAL A 259 -6.79 12.23 10.30
CA VAL A 259 -7.35 13.20 11.26
C VAL A 259 -8.38 12.50 12.16
N LYS A 260 -9.29 11.75 11.55
CA LYS A 260 -10.38 10.99 12.21
C LYS A 260 -10.92 9.91 11.25
N PRO A 261 -11.76 8.95 11.69
CA PRO A 261 -12.45 8.09 10.72
C PRO A 261 -13.25 8.98 9.77
N GLY A 262 -13.14 8.78 8.46
CA GLY A 262 -13.73 9.72 7.50
C GLY A 262 -12.76 10.63 6.77
N LEU A 263 -11.58 10.85 7.34
CA LEU A 263 -10.81 12.03 7.01
C LEU A 263 -9.32 11.84 7.24
N ASP A 264 -8.59 11.84 6.13
CA ASP A 264 -7.15 12.02 6.12
C ASP A 264 -6.77 13.51 6.12
N LYS A 265 -5.52 13.78 6.49
CA LYS A 265 -4.91 15.11 6.43
C LYS A 265 -4.84 15.62 4.99
N GLU A 266 -4.79 16.94 4.82
CA GLU A 266 -4.84 17.56 3.49
C GLU A 266 -3.72 17.09 2.55
N TRP A 267 -2.52 16.90 3.08
CA TRP A 267 -1.30 16.54 2.34
C TRP A 267 -1.23 15.06 1.92
N VAL A 268 -2.12 14.22 2.44
CA VAL A 268 -2.12 12.77 2.17
C VAL A 268 -2.57 12.48 0.75
N LEU A 269 -1.84 11.58 0.10
CA LEU A 269 -2.09 11.09 -1.25
C LEU A 269 -2.70 9.69 -1.21
N GLY A 270 -3.44 9.35 -2.26
CA GLY A 270 -3.77 7.96 -2.53
C GLY A 270 -2.53 7.16 -2.93
N THR A 271 -2.58 5.86 -2.72
CA THR A 271 -1.48 4.93 -3.03
C THR A 271 -1.87 3.91 -4.09
N ASP A 272 -3.16 3.80 -4.43
CA ASP A 272 -3.67 2.90 -5.45
C ASP A 272 -3.74 3.58 -6.83
N ARG A 273 -2.89 3.16 -7.76
CA ARG A 273 -2.80 3.74 -9.11
C ARG A 273 -3.84 3.14 -10.04
N ARG A 274 -4.36 3.97 -10.93
CA ARG A 274 -5.27 3.51 -11.98
C ARG A 274 -4.54 2.59 -12.96
N HIS A 275 -5.15 1.46 -13.27
CA HIS A 275 -4.54 0.43 -14.11
C HIS A 275 -4.41 0.86 -15.58
N ILE A 276 -5.40 1.58 -16.13
CA ILE A 276 -5.39 1.99 -17.55
C ILE A 276 -4.16 2.86 -17.89
N PRO A 277 -3.88 3.97 -17.17
CA PRO A 277 -2.71 4.81 -17.46
C PRO A 277 -1.43 4.33 -16.75
N MET A 278 -1.37 3.06 -16.29
CA MET A 278 -0.25 2.58 -15.47
C MET A 278 1.09 2.69 -16.19
N TRP A 279 1.12 2.49 -17.51
CA TRP A 279 2.31 2.54 -18.35
C TRP A 279 2.43 3.81 -19.19
N ASP A 280 1.74 4.88 -18.79
CA ASP A 280 1.76 6.13 -19.54
C ASP A 280 3.18 6.73 -19.60
N PRO A 281 3.77 6.94 -20.79
CA PRO A 281 5.12 7.47 -20.93
C PRO A 281 5.27 8.89 -20.37
N ARG A 282 4.18 9.64 -20.18
CA ARG A 282 4.18 10.98 -19.60
C ARG A 282 4.62 10.99 -18.14
N ILE A 283 4.44 9.90 -17.41
CA ILE A 283 4.91 9.72 -16.02
C ILE A 283 6.09 8.76 -15.89
N GLY A 284 6.73 8.38 -17.01
CA GLY A 284 7.69 7.26 -17.05
C GLY A 284 9.04 7.48 -16.34
N THR A 285 9.16 8.51 -15.52
CA THR A 285 10.31 8.76 -14.63
C THR A 285 9.79 9.18 -13.26
N PRO A 286 10.48 8.85 -12.15
CA PRO A 286 10.04 9.23 -10.81
C PRO A 286 9.70 10.72 -10.67
N GLU A 287 10.51 11.61 -11.25
CA GLU A 287 10.32 13.07 -11.20
C GLU A 287 9.01 13.50 -11.86
N LYS A 288 8.72 12.97 -13.05
CA LYS A 288 7.48 13.26 -13.78
C LYS A 288 6.26 12.73 -13.03
N PHE A 289 6.37 11.54 -12.43
CA PHE A 289 5.27 11.01 -11.64
C PHE A 289 5.06 11.82 -10.36
N LYS A 290 6.12 12.25 -9.68
CA LYS A 290 6.04 13.20 -8.57
C LYS A 290 5.30 14.48 -8.98
N SER A 291 5.68 15.12 -10.09
CA SER A 291 4.98 16.32 -10.58
C SER A 291 3.50 16.05 -10.89
N ALA A 292 3.18 14.86 -11.41
CA ALA A 292 1.79 14.46 -11.65
C ALA A 292 0.99 14.28 -10.35
N LEU A 293 1.61 13.83 -9.25
CA LEU A 293 0.95 13.69 -7.94
C LEU A 293 0.75 15.04 -7.22
N GLU A 294 1.58 16.03 -7.52
CA GLU A 294 1.47 17.41 -7.00
C GLU A 294 0.34 18.19 -7.69
N ASP A 295 0.03 17.87 -8.94
CA ASP A 295 -1.10 18.44 -9.70
C ASP A 295 -2.42 17.70 -9.38
N PRO A 296 -3.47 18.37 -8.90
CA PRO A 296 -4.74 17.71 -8.54
C PRO A 296 -5.43 16.95 -9.68
N ALA A 297 -5.40 17.49 -10.90
CA ALA A 297 -6.06 16.86 -12.06
C ALA A 297 -5.27 15.63 -12.50
N LEU A 298 -3.96 15.74 -12.61
CA LEU A 298 -3.11 14.61 -12.97
C LEU A 298 -3.10 13.54 -11.87
N ARG A 299 -3.10 13.94 -10.59
CA ARG A 299 -3.22 13.00 -9.48
C ARG A 299 -4.50 12.19 -9.60
N GLN A 300 -5.64 12.84 -9.82
CA GLN A 300 -6.92 12.17 -10.01
C GLN A 300 -6.92 11.27 -11.28
N TYR A 301 -6.17 11.64 -12.32
CA TYR A 301 -5.99 10.81 -13.52
C TYR A 301 -5.19 9.52 -13.27
N TYR A 302 -4.14 9.57 -12.46
CA TYR A 302 -3.24 8.43 -12.26
C TYR A 302 -3.50 7.63 -10.98
N VAL A 303 -4.23 8.19 -10.02
CA VAL A 303 -4.54 7.57 -8.71
C VAL A 303 -6.06 7.48 -8.55
N PHE A 304 -6.55 6.38 -7.97
CA PHE A 304 -7.97 6.22 -7.71
C PHE A 304 -8.50 7.25 -6.70
N ASP A 305 -9.75 7.65 -6.91
CA ASP A 305 -10.48 8.51 -5.99
C ASP A 305 -10.92 7.70 -4.77
N ALA A 306 -11.02 8.35 -3.62
CA ALA A 306 -11.50 7.73 -2.38
C ALA A 306 -13.02 7.89 -2.22
N ASP A 307 -13.76 7.40 -3.22
CA ASP A 307 -15.22 7.44 -3.29
C ASP A 307 -15.81 6.07 -3.64
N ILE A 308 -15.11 5.00 -3.26
CA ILE A 308 -15.52 3.62 -3.56
C ILE A 308 -16.73 3.23 -2.71
N GLU A 309 -17.86 3.00 -3.36
CA GLU A 309 -19.09 2.49 -2.72
C GLU A 309 -19.04 0.96 -2.52
N VAL A 310 -18.50 0.24 -3.51
CA VAL A 310 -18.32 -1.21 -3.48
C VAL A 310 -16.94 -1.54 -4.01
N SER A 311 -16.11 -2.19 -3.18
CA SER A 311 -14.77 -2.60 -3.59
C SER A 311 -14.85 -3.89 -4.42
N SER A 312 -14.99 -3.74 -5.74
CA SER A 312 -15.06 -4.84 -6.72
C SER A 312 -14.09 -4.58 -7.88
N LEU A 313 -13.79 -5.60 -8.68
CA LEU A 313 -12.91 -5.43 -9.86
C LEU A 313 -13.49 -4.47 -10.92
N ASP A 314 -14.75 -4.05 -10.79
CA ASP A 314 -15.42 -3.17 -11.75
C ASP A 314 -14.74 -1.79 -11.84
N TYR A 315 -14.11 -1.32 -10.76
CA TYR A 315 -13.42 -0.02 -10.80
C TYR A 315 -12.08 -0.07 -11.56
N ALA A 316 -11.53 -1.24 -11.88
CA ALA A 316 -10.25 -1.37 -12.58
C ALA A 316 -10.22 -0.62 -13.93
N GLY A 317 -11.38 -0.46 -14.57
CA GLY A 317 -11.55 0.26 -15.83
C GLY A 317 -12.01 1.72 -15.69
N VAL A 318 -12.21 2.23 -14.47
CA VAL A 318 -12.81 3.55 -14.26
C VAL A 318 -11.75 4.65 -14.38
N MET A 319 -11.97 5.57 -15.32
CA MET A 319 -11.24 6.83 -15.46
C MET A 319 -12.02 7.98 -14.81
N PRO A 320 -11.36 9.08 -14.43
CA PRO A 320 -12.05 10.26 -13.94
C PRO A 320 -13.05 10.83 -14.96
N GLU A 321 -14.15 11.35 -14.45
CA GLU A 321 -15.12 12.09 -15.23
C GLU A 321 -14.50 13.34 -15.86
N ARG A 322 -15.01 13.70 -17.04
CA ARG A 322 -14.58 14.89 -17.78
C ARG A 322 -15.77 15.80 -18.03
N ASP A 323 -15.52 17.10 -18.04
CA ASP A 323 -16.52 18.10 -18.40
C ASP A 323 -16.71 18.19 -19.93
N GLU A 324 -17.54 19.13 -20.37
CA GLU A 324 -17.83 19.38 -21.78
C GLU A 324 -16.61 19.82 -22.61
N HIS A 325 -15.57 20.34 -21.96
CA HIS A 325 -14.31 20.75 -22.60
C HIS A 325 -13.28 19.60 -22.61
N GLY A 326 -13.61 18.48 -21.98
CA GLY A 326 -12.72 17.33 -21.84
C GLY A 326 -11.76 17.44 -20.66
N ASP A 327 -11.90 18.44 -19.78
CA ASP A 327 -11.08 18.61 -18.59
C ASP A 327 -11.58 17.70 -17.46
N ILE A 328 -10.67 17.27 -16.58
CA ILE A 328 -11.02 16.39 -15.45
C ILE A 328 -11.88 17.16 -14.45
N ILE A 329 -13.03 16.60 -14.10
CA ILE A 329 -13.88 17.12 -13.03
C ILE A 329 -13.20 16.82 -11.69
N LEU A 330 -12.57 17.84 -11.11
CA LEU A 330 -11.85 17.71 -9.85
C LEU A 330 -12.80 17.37 -8.71
N LYS A 331 -12.41 16.39 -7.89
CA LYS A 331 -13.05 16.06 -6.62
C LYS A 331 -12.17 16.57 -5.47
N PRO A 332 -12.40 17.77 -4.91
CA PRO A 332 -11.44 18.42 -4.01
C PRO A 332 -11.09 17.63 -2.75
N THR A 333 -12.03 16.84 -2.25
CA THR A 333 -11.88 16.08 -1.00
C THR A 333 -11.34 14.67 -1.21
N VAL A 334 -11.75 13.98 -2.28
CA VAL A 334 -11.49 12.55 -2.49
C VAL A 334 -10.65 12.23 -3.73
N GLY A 335 -10.43 13.23 -4.60
CA GLY A 335 -9.76 13.07 -5.90
C GLY A 335 -8.31 12.61 -5.76
N GLY A 336 -8.02 11.40 -6.27
CA GLY A 336 -6.72 10.76 -6.16
C GLY A 336 -6.23 10.53 -4.72
N LYS A 337 -7.16 10.28 -3.79
CA LYS A 337 -6.87 10.09 -2.36
C LYS A 337 -7.06 8.66 -1.84
N ARG A 338 -7.25 7.67 -2.71
CA ARG A 338 -7.44 6.28 -2.29
C ARG A 338 -6.15 5.65 -1.78
N ARG A 339 -5.94 5.70 -0.47
CA ARG A 339 -4.75 5.20 0.23
C ARG A 339 -5.03 3.85 0.86
N LEU A 340 -4.44 2.80 0.30
CA LEU A 340 -4.62 1.42 0.78
C LEU A 340 -3.43 0.93 1.61
N ASP A 341 -2.28 1.61 1.48
CA ASP A 341 -1.04 1.24 2.13
C ASP A 341 -0.87 2.03 3.42
N TYR A 342 -0.75 1.31 4.54
CA TYR A 342 -0.67 1.89 5.87
C TYR A 342 0.67 1.59 6.52
N ILE A 343 1.15 2.54 7.32
CA ILE A 343 2.16 2.32 8.34
C ILE A 343 1.59 2.87 9.64
N LEU A 344 1.19 1.97 10.52
CA LEU A 344 0.58 2.25 11.81
C LEU A 344 1.59 1.99 12.92
N PHE A 345 1.47 2.72 14.02
CA PHE A 345 2.39 2.57 15.14
C PHE A 345 1.63 2.52 16.47
N ARG A 346 2.06 1.67 17.41
CA ARG A 346 1.30 1.45 18.65
C ARG A 346 1.24 2.72 19.50
N ARG A 347 0.06 3.06 20.00
CA ARG A 347 -0.15 4.18 20.92
C ARG A 347 0.68 3.98 22.20
N GLY A 348 1.34 5.05 22.66
CA GLY A 348 2.12 5.04 23.91
C GLY A 348 3.51 4.42 23.83
N SER A 349 3.97 4.04 22.64
CA SER A 349 5.36 3.60 22.39
C SER A 349 6.34 4.79 22.44
N ILE A 350 7.64 4.50 22.69
CA ILE A 350 8.70 5.50 22.91
C ILE A 350 9.14 6.22 21.61
N GLN A 351 8.53 5.85 20.49
CA GLN A 351 8.86 6.36 19.17
C GLN A 351 8.19 7.70 18.87
N ASN A 352 8.96 8.63 18.31
CA ASN A 352 8.43 9.84 17.69
C ASN A 352 8.49 9.69 16.18
N VAL A 353 7.32 9.68 15.53
CA VAL A 353 7.26 9.77 14.06
C VAL A 353 7.78 11.15 13.66
N THR A 354 8.78 11.18 12.80
CA THR A 354 9.42 12.43 12.36
C THR A 354 9.14 12.76 10.91
N ARG A 355 8.92 11.74 10.08
CA ARG A 355 8.68 11.92 8.65
C ARG A 355 7.81 10.82 8.06
N LEU A 356 6.98 11.15 7.08
CA LEU A 356 6.32 10.18 6.18
C LEU A 356 6.44 10.61 4.73
N ASN A 357 6.76 9.68 3.84
CA ASN A 357 6.91 9.99 2.43
C ASN A 357 6.20 9.01 1.52
N PHE A 358 5.70 9.52 0.40
CA PHE A 358 5.26 8.74 -0.76
C PHE A 358 6.41 8.67 -1.76
N VAL A 359 6.74 7.49 -2.27
CA VAL A 359 7.93 7.28 -3.10
C VAL A 359 7.53 6.90 -4.52
N THR A 360 8.00 7.66 -5.50
CA THR A 360 7.65 7.50 -6.93
C THR A 360 8.66 6.67 -7.71
N GLN A 361 9.71 6.15 -7.05
CA GLN A 361 10.83 5.44 -7.68
C GLN A 361 10.40 4.20 -8.46
N LEU A 362 9.29 3.56 -8.07
CA LEU A 362 8.77 2.34 -8.70
C LEU A 362 7.69 2.62 -9.76
N VAL A 363 7.60 3.85 -10.28
CA VAL A 363 6.66 4.15 -11.37
C VAL A 363 6.87 3.19 -12.55
N LEU A 364 5.76 2.76 -13.16
CA LEU A 364 5.68 1.73 -14.21
C LEU A 364 6.00 0.28 -13.77
N LEU A 365 6.48 0.06 -12.55
CA LEU A 365 6.82 -1.29 -12.05
C LEU A 365 5.73 -1.90 -11.16
N THR A 366 4.89 -1.07 -10.54
CA THR A 366 3.76 -1.48 -9.69
C THR A 366 2.64 -0.45 -9.77
N ASP A 367 1.42 -0.90 -9.51
CA ASP A 367 0.20 -0.14 -9.31
C ASP A 367 0.08 0.48 -7.90
N HIS A 368 0.98 0.18 -6.96
CA HIS A 368 1.01 0.86 -5.66
C HIS A 368 2.10 1.94 -5.59
N ILE A 369 1.85 2.99 -4.81
CA ILE A 369 2.85 4.01 -4.46
C ILE A 369 3.43 3.65 -3.09
N PRO A 370 4.72 3.24 -3.02
CA PRO A 370 5.36 2.90 -1.75
C PRO A 370 5.30 4.04 -0.73
N VAL A 371 5.05 3.68 0.53
CA VAL A 371 5.04 4.60 1.67
C VAL A 371 6.24 4.31 2.55
N SER A 372 6.89 5.35 3.07
CA SER A 372 8.00 5.24 4.02
C SER A 372 7.74 6.09 5.25
N MET A 373 8.16 5.61 6.42
CA MET A 373 8.05 6.33 7.69
C MET A 373 9.39 6.34 8.42
N THR A 374 9.77 7.48 8.98
CA THR A 374 10.97 7.61 9.81
C THR A 374 10.58 7.82 11.27
N LEU A 375 11.05 6.90 12.10
CA LEU A 375 10.87 6.91 13.54
C LEU A 375 12.17 7.36 14.22
N ARG A 376 12.07 8.28 15.17
CA ARG A 376 13.14 8.58 16.11
C ARG A 376 12.91 7.74 17.36
N THR A 377 13.85 6.85 17.65
CA THR A 377 13.79 5.93 18.80
C THR A 377 14.95 6.17 19.76
N ILE A 378 14.96 5.45 20.90
CA ILE A 378 16.09 5.47 21.84
C ILE A 378 17.31 4.89 21.14
N LYS A 379 18.46 5.57 21.29
CA LYS A 379 19.73 5.11 20.72
C LYS A 379 20.17 3.83 21.45
N ALA A 380 20.17 2.69 20.75
CA ALA A 380 20.92 1.54 21.20
C ALA A 380 22.42 1.88 21.20
N ALA A 381 23.14 1.53 22.26
CA ALA A 381 24.59 1.43 22.21
C ALA A 381 24.94 0.28 21.24
N LYS A 382 25.89 0.55 20.34
CA LYS A 382 26.37 -0.43 19.38
C LYS A 382 27.20 -1.50 20.06
#